data_AF-V5HB81-F1
#
_entry.id   AF-V5HB81-F1
#
_cell.length_a   1.000
_cell.length_b   1.000
_cell.length_c   1.000
_cell.angle_alpha   90.00
_cell.angle_beta   90.00
_cell.angle_gamma   90.00
#
_symmetry.space_group_name_H-M   'P 1'
#
loop_
_entity.id
_entity.type
_entity.pdbx_description
1 polymer ?
#
loop_
_entity_poly.entity_id
_entity_poly.type
_entity_poly.pdbx_seq_one_letter_code
_entity_poly.pdbx_strand_id
1 'polypeptide(L)'
;MELIKFIIVVFRDLYPWALGYIIVHNMPWILNAVWKIIKTMLPSEGVERIRFTTKDGILDYVDRQNLAKYMGGEDPYVYNYEKGKPLGERCPRVSYPKVVIPP
;
A
#
# COMPACT_ATOMS: atom_id res chain seq x y z
N MET A 1 19.12 -1.70 1.50
CA MET A 1 18.56 -1.28 2.80
C MET A 1 18.13 0.19 2.82
N GLU A 2 18.78 1.09 2.08
CA GLU A 2 18.45 2.52 2.07
C GLU A 2 16.99 2.83 1.67
N LEU A 3 16.43 2.12 0.70
CA LEU A 3 15.00 2.27 0.35
C LEU A 3 14.06 1.99 1.53
N ILE A 4 14.33 0.95 2.32
CA ILE A 4 13.50 0.57 3.47
C ILE A 4 13.61 1.64 4.55
N LYS A 5 14.83 2.11 4.85
CA LYS A 5 15.05 3.20 5.80
C LYS A 5 14.32 4.47 5.38
N PHE A 6 14.39 4.82 4.09
CA PHE A 6 13.67 5.95 3.54
C PHE A 6 12.16 5.83 3.74
N ILE A 7 11.57 4.67 3.41
CA ILE A 7 10.14 4.42 3.62
C ILE A 7 9.76 4.56 5.10
N ILE A 8 10.58 4.02 6.01
CA ILE A 8 10.37 4.16 7.47
C ILE A 8 10.36 5.63 7.88
N VAL A 9 11.34 6.42 7.43
CA VAL A 9 11.43 7.86 7.72
C VAL A 9 10.21 8.62 7.18
N VAL A 10 9.77 8.32 5.96
CA VAL A 10 8.59 8.95 5.35
C VAL A 10 7.36 8.74 6.22
N PHE A 11 7.08 7.50 6.63
CA PHE A 11 5.88 7.22 7.42
C PHE A 11 6.01 7.59 8.89
N ARG A 12 7.22 7.65 9.45
CA ARG A 12 7.43 8.06 10.83
C ARG A 12 7.43 9.58 11.00
N ASP A 13 8.14 10.29 10.13
CA ASP A 13 8.48 11.70 10.36
C ASP A 13 7.68 12.66 9.48
N LEU A 14 7.30 12.24 8.26
CA LEU A 14 6.61 13.12 7.30
C LEU A 14 5.10 12.90 7.26
N TYR A 15 4.65 11.64 7.37
CA TYR A 15 3.23 11.28 7.29
C TYR A 15 2.76 10.30 8.39
N PRO A 16 3.03 10.58 9.68
CA PRO A 16 2.72 9.66 10.80
C PRO A 16 1.24 9.28 10.92
N TRP A 17 0.33 10.17 10.55
CA TRP A 17 -1.12 10.00 10.68
C TRP A 17 -1.78 9.40 9.43
N ALA A 18 -1.07 9.35 8.30
CA ALA A 18 -1.63 8.82 7.05
C ALA A 18 -1.59 7.29 7.00
N LEU A 19 -0.76 6.65 7.83
CA LEU A 19 -0.53 5.21 7.78
C LEU A 19 -1.37 4.46 8.82
N GLY A 20 -2.50 3.90 8.42
CA GLY A 20 -3.30 3.00 9.28
C GLY A 20 -2.62 1.63 9.45
N TYR A 21 -2.65 0.81 8.40
CA TYR A 21 -2.04 -0.51 8.37
C TYR A 21 -1.18 -0.72 7.12
N ILE A 22 -0.11 -1.51 7.27
CA ILE A 22 0.63 -2.12 6.15
C ILE A 22 0.25 -3.59 6.11
N ILE A 23 -0.51 -4.00 5.10
CA ILE A 23 -0.93 -5.40 4.94
C ILE A 23 0.04 -6.10 3.99
N VAL A 24 0.77 -7.08 4.52
CA VAL A 24 1.62 -7.98 3.73
C VAL A 24 0.84 -9.25 3.45
N HIS A 25 0.27 -9.33 2.25
CA HIS A 25 -0.61 -10.42 1.84
C HIS A 25 0.14 -11.58 1.19
N ASN A 26 -0.21 -12.82 1.57
CA ASN A 26 0.36 -14.06 1.05
C ASN A 26 1.89 -14.07 1.04
N MET A 27 2.50 -13.65 2.15
CA MET A 27 3.97 -13.59 2.28
C MET A 27 4.58 -15.00 2.12
N PRO A 28 5.47 -15.21 1.13
CA PRO A 28 6.20 -16.46 0.99
C PRO A 28 7.12 -16.71 2.18
N TRP A 29 7.23 -17.96 2.62
CA TRP A 29 8.03 -18.33 3.80
C TRP A 29 9.52 -17.95 3.68
N ILE A 30 10.07 -17.94 2.46
CA ILE A 30 11.46 -17.56 2.18
C ILE A 30 11.73 -16.08 2.53
N LEU A 31 10.71 -15.23 2.54
CA LEU A 31 10.84 -13.80 2.87
C LEU A 31 10.80 -13.53 4.39
N ASN A 32 10.62 -14.55 5.23
CA ASN A 32 10.66 -14.38 6.69
C ASN A 32 12.01 -13.84 7.20
N ALA A 33 13.11 -14.17 6.52
CA ALA A 33 14.42 -13.63 6.86
C ALA A 33 14.49 -12.11 6.65
N VAL A 34 13.90 -11.61 5.56
CA VAL A 34 13.80 -10.18 5.27
C VAL A 34 12.92 -9.48 6.31
N TRP A 35 11.79 -10.08 6.68
CA TRP A 35 10.94 -9.54 7.75
C TRP A 35 11.68 -9.37 9.07
N LYS A 36 12.49 -10.36 9.48
CA LYS A 36 13.29 -10.27 10.71
C LYS A 36 14.23 -9.06 10.69
N ILE A 37 14.87 -8.77 9.55
CA ILE A 37 15.75 -7.60 9.39
C ILE A 37 14.95 -6.29 9.42
N ILE A 38 13.79 -6.23 8.77
CA ILE A 38 12.94 -5.04 8.78
C ILE A 38 12.43 -4.77 10.20
N LYS A 39 12.01 -5.82 10.91
CA LYS A 39 11.50 -5.72 12.28
C LYS A 39 12.51 -5.13 13.26
N THR A 40 13.81 -5.38 13.09
CA THR A 40 14.85 -4.77 13.95
C THR A 40 15.10 -3.30 13.63
N MET A 41 14.70 -2.82 12.45
CA MET A 41 14.82 -1.41 12.05
C MET A 41 13.59 -0.57 12.42
N LEU A 42 12.45 -1.22 12.70
CA LEU A 42 11.20 -0.55 13.01
C LEU A 42 11.05 -0.30 14.52
N PRO A 43 10.50 0.86 14.93
CA PRO A 43 10.04 1.05 16.30
C PRO A 43 8.84 0.13 16.59
N SER A 44 8.58 -0.18 17.86
CA SER A 44 7.50 -1.09 18.28
C SER A 44 6.14 -0.70 17.69
N GLU A 45 5.80 0.59 17.70
CA GLU A 45 4.57 1.11 17.11
C GLU A 45 4.48 0.82 15.59
N GLY A 46 5.60 0.90 14.87
CA GLY A 46 5.64 0.59 13.45
C GLY A 46 5.42 -0.90 13.17
N VAL A 47 5.91 -1.78 14.04
CA VAL A 47 5.66 -3.23 13.95
C VAL A 47 4.18 -3.52 14.16
N GLU A 48 3.53 -2.84 15.11
CA GLU A 48 2.10 -2.99 15.38
C GLU A 48 1.19 -2.50 14.26
N ARG A 49 1.69 -1.73 13.28
CA ARG A 49 0.92 -1.35 12.09
C ARG A 49 1.03 -2.38 10.96
N ILE A 50 1.94 -3.34 11.04
CA ILE A 50 2.12 -4.37 10.01
C ILE A 50 1.22 -5.57 10.30
N ARG A 51 0.45 -6.01 9.29
CA ARG A 51 -0.42 -7.19 9.35
C ARG A 51 -0.03 -8.17 8.26
N PHE A 52 0.19 -9.42 8.64
CA PHE A 52 0.41 -10.51 7.69
C PHE A 52 -0.93 -11.21 7.46
N THR A 53 -1.31 -11.37 6.20
CA THR A 53 -2.57 -12.05 5.84
C THR A 53 -2.32 -13.22 4.92
N THR A 54 -3.15 -14.24 5.03
CA THR A 54 -3.27 -15.33 4.07
C THR A 54 -4.34 -14.99 3.03
N LYS A 55 -4.58 -15.92 2.10
CA LYS A 55 -5.58 -15.77 1.03
C LYS A 55 -6.95 -15.33 1.56
N ASP A 56 -7.43 -15.93 2.64
CA ASP A 56 -8.75 -15.61 3.19
C ASP A 56 -8.70 -14.52 4.27
N GLY A 57 -7.60 -14.44 5.03
CA GLY A 57 -7.46 -13.47 6.14
C GLY A 57 -7.35 -12.00 5.72
N ILE A 58 -7.22 -11.71 4.41
CA ILE A 58 -7.31 -10.34 3.91
C ILE A 58 -8.73 -9.77 3.99
N LEU A 59 -9.75 -10.63 4.02
CA LEU A 59 -11.16 -10.22 4.08
C LEU A 59 -11.55 -9.60 5.43
N ASP A 60 -10.72 -9.75 6.46
CA ASP A 60 -10.87 -9.04 7.73
C ASP A 60 -10.58 -7.53 7.60
N TYR A 61 -9.94 -7.11 6.49
CA TYR A 61 -9.50 -5.73 6.27
C TYR A 61 -10.11 -5.10 5.01
N VAL A 62 -10.44 -5.91 4.00
CA VAL A 62 -10.96 -5.42 2.71
C VAL A 62 -12.15 -6.29 2.31
N ASP A 63 -13.31 -5.66 2.15
CA ASP A 63 -14.51 -6.35 1.66
C ASP A 63 -14.25 -7.05 0.33
N ARG A 64 -14.83 -8.24 0.16
CA ARG A 64 -14.66 -9.07 -1.03
C ARG A 64 -14.95 -8.34 -2.34
N GLN A 65 -15.96 -7.46 -2.35
CA GLN A 65 -16.36 -6.66 -3.51
C GLN A 65 -15.32 -5.60 -3.91
N ASN A 66 -14.50 -5.16 -2.97
CA ASN A 66 -13.46 -4.14 -3.14
C ASN A 66 -12.05 -4.74 -3.31
N LEU A 67 -11.93 -6.06 -3.19
CA LEU A 67 -10.67 -6.78 -3.34
C LEU A 67 -10.53 -7.33 -4.76
N ALA A 68 -9.35 -7.16 -5.36
CA ALA A 68 -9.07 -7.62 -6.71
C ALA A 68 -9.25 -9.14 -6.88
N LYS A 69 -9.75 -9.57 -8.05
CA LYS A 69 -9.94 -11.00 -8.39
C LYS A 69 -8.69 -11.85 -8.19
N TYR A 70 -7.51 -11.36 -8.56
CA TYR A 70 -6.25 -12.10 -8.41
C TYR A 70 -5.81 -12.26 -6.94
N MET A 71 -6.41 -11.50 -6.03
CA MET A 71 -6.21 -11.62 -4.57
C MET A 71 -7.33 -12.42 -3.89
N GLY A 72 -8.26 -13.00 -4.66
CA GLY A 72 -9.40 -13.78 -4.12
C GLY A 72 -10.68 -12.98 -3.86
N GLY A 73 -10.75 -11.73 -4.32
CA GLY A 73 -11.98 -10.93 -4.26
C GLY A 73 -12.81 -10.99 -5.54
N GLU A 74 -13.75 -10.06 -5.68
CA GLU A 74 -14.72 -10.00 -6.79
C GLU A 74 -14.48 -8.81 -7.73
N ASP A 75 -13.61 -7.87 -7.35
CA ASP A 75 -13.36 -6.66 -8.11
C ASP A 75 -12.71 -6.99 -9.48
N PRO A 76 -13.40 -6.71 -10.60
CA PRO A 76 -12.90 -7.03 -11.94
C PRO A 76 -11.89 -6.01 -12.48
N TYR A 77 -11.60 -4.92 -11.76
CA TYR A 77 -10.76 -3.86 -12.29
C TYR A 77 -9.30 -4.30 -12.46
N VAL A 78 -8.77 -4.00 -13.65
CA VAL A 78 -7.36 -4.20 -13.99
C VAL A 78 -6.84 -2.87 -14.51
N TYR A 79 -5.79 -2.36 -13.88
CA TYR A 79 -5.17 -1.12 -14.32
C TYR A 79 -4.53 -1.30 -15.70
N ASN A 80 -4.88 -0.42 -16.64
CA ASN A 80 -4.25 -0.29 -17.94
C ASN A 80 -3.73 1.13 -18.11
N TYR A 81 -2.45 1.28 -18.45
CA TYR A 81 -1.87 2.61 -18.65
C TYR A 81 -2.32 3.19 -19.99
N GLU A 82 -2.97 4.35 -19.92
CA GLU A 82 -3.33 5.14 -21.09
C GLU A 82 -2.58 6.48 -21.05
N LYS A 83 -1.90 6.82 -22.15
CA LYS A 83 -1.21 8.12 -22.27
C LYS A 83 -2.21 9.26 -22.04
N GLY A 84 -1.92 10.14 -21.08
CA GLY A 84 -2.79 11.25 -20.69
C GLY A 84 -3.84 10.91 -19.63
N LYS A 85 -3.91 9.66 -19.16
CA LYS A 85 -4.74 9.23 -18.03
C LYS A 85 -3.93 8.35 -17.06
N PRO A 86 -2.88 8.90 -16.41
CA PRO A 86 -1.95 8.11 -15.59
C PRO A 86 -2.57 7.49 -14.34
N LEU A 87 -3.76 7.93 -13.93
CA LEU A 87 -4.42 7.48 -12.69
C LEU A 87 -5.57 6.48 -12.95
N GLY A 88 -5.73 6.04 -14.21
CA GLY A 88 -6.83 5.15 -14.61
C GLY A 88 -8.21 5.77 -14.45
N GLU A 89 -9.25 4.93 -14.60
CA GLU A 89 -10.65 5.36 -14.53
C GLU A 89 -11.17 5.52 -13.10
N ARG A 90 -10.51 4.87 -12.13
CA ARG A 90 -10.94 4.84 -10.73
C ARG A 90 -10.44 5.99 -9.89
N CYS A 91 -9.39 6.68 -10.32
CA CYS A 91 -8.99 7.88 -9.63
C CYS A 91 -9.98 8.99 -9.96
N PRO A 92 -10.68 9.55 -8.96
CA PRO A 92 -11.59 10.66 -9.19
C PRO A 92 -10.78 11.79 -9.83
N ARG A 93 -11.22 12.25 -11.02
CA ARG A 93 -10.60 13.41 -11.67
C ARG A 93 -10.89 14.62 -10.79
N VAL A 94 -9.87 15.09 -10.10
CA VAL A 94 -10.01 16.28 -9.29
C VAL A 94 -10.25 17.46 -10.22
N SER A 95 -11.40 18.12 -10.09
CA SER A 95 -11.83 19.23 -10.92
C SER A 95 -11.14 20.55 -10.57
N TYR A 96 -10.03 20.50 -9.81
CA TYR A 96 -9.34 21.71 -9.42
C TYR A 96 -8.95 22.54 -10.65
N PRO A 97 -9.15 23.86 -10.60
CA PRO A 97 -8.66 24.74 -11.65
C PRO A 97 -7.17 24.46 -11.81
N LYS A 98 -6.74 24.19 -13.05
CA LYS A 98 -5.33 24.00 -13.37
C LYS A 98 -4.58 25.22 -12.85
N VAL A 99 -3.69 25.02 -11.88
CA VAL A 99 -2.82 26.08 -11.40
C VAL A 99 -1.97 26.52 -12.59
N VAL A 100 -2.16 27.76 -13.04
CA VAL A 100 -1.32 28.36 -14.07
C VAL A 100 0.03 28.60 -13.41
N ILE A 101 1.02 27.79 -13.76
CA ILE A 101 2.39 27.99 -13.30
C ILE A 101 2.90 29.25 -14.03
N PRO A 102 3.25 30.33 -13.32
CA PRO A 102 3.81 31.52 -13.97
C PRO A 102 5.13 31.16 -14.68
N PRO A 103 5.49 31.91 -15.74
CA PRO A 103 6.69 31.66 -16.53
C PRO A 103 7.99 31.73 -15.73
#